data_AF-A0A950VHX5-F1
#
_entry.id   AF-A0A950VHX5-F1
#
_cell.length_a   1.000
_cell.length_b   1.000
_cell.length_c   1.000
_cell.angle_alpha   90.00
_cell.angle_beta   90.00
_cell.angle_gamma   90.00
#
_symmetry.space_group_name_H-M   'P 1'
#
loop_
_entity.id
_entity.type
_entity.pdbx_description
1 polymer ?
#
loop_
_entity_poly.entity_id
_entity_poly.type
_entity_poly.pdbx_seq_one_letter_code
_entity_poly.pdbx_strand_id
1 'polypeptide(L)' 'MPNFVQVGDLWLNTQQIRGVWFETRDDGTLKCKVEFDPQHSLVLEGDDAKALRGFLEYYMTTHPTKTYMPA' A
#
# COMPACT_ATOMS: atom_id res chain seq x y z
N MET A 1 17.33 2.15 2.07
CA MET A 1 16.31 1.61 1.13
C MET A 1 15.35 2.73 0.80
N PRO A 2 14.83 2.82 -0.43
CA PRO A 2 13.91 3.90 -0.78
C PRO A 2 12.64 3.75 0.05
N ASN A 3 12.42 4.71 0.96
CA ASN A 3 11.21 4.81 1.78
C ASN A 3 10.03 5.37 0.98
N PHE A 4 10.15 5.46 -0.34
CA PHE A 4 9.16 6.09 -1.19
C PHE A 4 8.75 5.15 -2.31
N VAL A 5 7.45 5.05 -2.54
CA VAL A 5 6.85 4.38 -3.71
C VAL A 5 6.20 5.45 -4.58
N GLN A 6 6.50 5.42 -5.88
CA GLN A 6 5.83 6.29 -6.84
C GLN A 6 4.53 5.63 -7.30
N VAL A 7 3.44 6.38 -7.24
CA VAL A 7 2.11 5.97 -7.69
C VAL A 7 1.56 7.11 -8.54
N GLY A 8 1.51 6.90 -9.86
CA GLY A 8 1.25 7.98 -10.82
C GLY A 8 2.25 9.13 -10.64
N ASP A 9 1.72 10.32 -10.37
CA ASP A 9 2.51 11.54 -10.12
C ASP A 9 2.85 11.75 -8.61
N LEU A 10 2.40 10.85 -7.73
CA LEU A 10 2.60 10.96 -6.28
C LEU A 10 3.77 10.10 -5.81
N TRP A 11 4.56 10.63 -4.88
CA TRP A 11 5.55 9.86 -4.12
C TRP A 11 5.05 9.65 -2.69
N LEU A 12 4.80 8.40 -2.31
CA LEU A 12 4.27 8.04 -1.00
C LEU A 12 5.40 7.55 -0.10
N ASN A 13 5.53 8.15 1.09
CA ASN A 13 6.47 7.66 2.10
C ASN A 13 5.92 6.43 2.82
N THR A 14 6.49 5.27 2.57
CA THR A 14 6.04 3.97 3.10
C THR A 14 6.23 3.84 4.60
N GLN A 15 7.12 4.62 5.21
CA GLN A 15 7.30 4.63 6.67
C GLN A 15 6.16 5.36 7.40
N GLN A 16 5.42 6.20 6.70
CA GLN A 16 4.27 6.93 7.26
C GLN A 16 2.95 6.17 7.08
N ILE A 17 2.95 5.11 6.27
CA ILE A 17 1.76 4.31 6.03
C ILE A 17 1.49 3.45 7.28
N ARG A 18 0.30 3.63 7.86
CA ARG A 18 -0.18 2.84 9.00
C ARG A 18 -1.04 1.66 8.57
N GLY A 19 -1.79 1.83 7.49
CA GLY A 19 -2.68 0.80 6.99
C GLY A 19 -2.93 0.94 5.50
N VAL A 20 -3.11 -0.20 4.84
CA VAL A 20 -3.47 -0.27 3.43
C VAL A 20 -4.57 -1.31 3.27
N TRP A 21 -5.67 -0.93 2.61
CA TRP A 21 -6.78 -1.81 2.33
C TRP A 21 -7.10 -1.79 0.85
N PHE A 22 -7.25 -2.97 0.26
CA PHE A 22 -7.60 -3.16 -1.13
C PHE A 22 -9.03 -3.68 -1.24
N GLU A 23 -9.78 -3.11 -2.17
CA GLU A 23 -11.15 -3.51 -2.49
C GLU A 23 -11.28 -3.58 -4.00
N THR A 24 -11.79 -4.69 -4.53
CA THR A 24 -12.14 -4.79 -5.95
C THR A 24 -13.63 -4.51 -6.09
N ARG A 25 -13.98 -3.51 -6.89
CA ARG A 25 -15.37 -3.16 -7.20
C ARG A 25 -16.00 -4.17 -8.17
N ASP A 26 -17.32 -4.15 -8.27
CA ASP A 26 -18.10 -5.03 -9.16
C ASP A 26 -17.75 -4.86 -10.66
N ASP A 27 -17.21 -3.71 -11.04
CA ASP A 27 -16.71 -3.41 -12.39
C ASP A 27 -15.28 -3.91 -12.65
N GLY A 28 -14.66 -4.57 -11.66
CA GLY A 28 -13.28 -5.04 -11.72
C GLY A 28 -12.24 -3.97 -11.38
N THR A 29 -12.66 -2.74 -11.07
CA THR A 29 -11.74 -1.66 -10.69
C THR A 29 -11.15 -1.95 -9.31
N LEU A 30 -9.81 -1.96 -9.21
CA LEU A 30 -9.12 -2.05 -7.94
C LEU A 30 -9.09 -0.68 -7.27
N LYS A 31 -9.60 -0.60 -6.05
CA LYS A 31 -9.51 0.56 -5.17
C LYS A 31 -8.58 0.22 -4.02
N CYS A 32 -7.78 1.20 -3.61
CA CYS A 32 -6.88 1.10 -2.48
C CYS A 32 -7.06 2.31 -1.57
N LYS A 33 -7.25 2.08 -0.28
CA LYS A 33 -7.19 3.13 0.75
C LYS A 33 -5.86 2.99 1.49
N VAL A 34 -5.08 4.06 1.50
CA VAL A 34 -3.84 4.22 2.26
C VAL A 34 -4.12 5.15 3.43
N GLU A 35 -3.85 4.72 4.64
CA GLU A 35 -3.99 5.54 5.85
C GLU A 35 -2.61 5.89 6.39
N PHE A 36 -2.37 7.19 6.59
CA PHE A 36 -1.13 7.70 7.19
C PHE A 36 -1.36 8.01 8.68
N ASP A 37 -2.54 8.51 9.03
CA ASP A 37 -3.00 8.74 10.39
C ASP A 37 -4.54 8.73 10.44
N PRO A 38 -5.18 8.79 11.62
CA PRO A 38 -6.64 8.69 11.75
C PRO A 38 -7.43 9.76 10.99
N GLN A 39 -6.80 10.88 10.62
CA GLN A 39 -7.43 12.00 9.93
C GLN A 39 -7.00 12.11 8.46
N HIS A 40 -5.85 11.54 8.09
CA HIS A 40 -5.32 11.60 6.72
C HIS A 40 -5.27 10.22 6.07
N SER A 41 -6.08 10.08 5.03
CA SER A 41 -6.06 8.91 4.14
C SER A 41 -6.10 9.34 2.68
N LEU A 42 -5.47 8.53 1.84
CA LEU A 42 -5.45 8.67 0.39
C LEU A 42 -6.19 7.49 -0.23
N VAL A 43 -6.98 7.76 -1.25
CA VAL A 43 -7.64 6.73 -2.05
C VAL A 43 -6.99 6.71 -3.43
N LEU A 44 -6.55 5.54 -3.85
CA LEU A 44 -5.98 5.24 -5.15
C LEU A 44 -6.93 4.29 -5.88
N GLU A 45 -7.02 4.41 -7.20
CA GLU A 45 -7.90 3.57 -8.03
C GLU A 45 -7.16 3.08 -9.27
N GLY A 46 -7.61 1.95 -9.83
CA GLY A 46 -7.10 1.41 -11.08
C GLY A 46 -5.61 1.05 -11.01
N ASP A 47 -4.84 1.57 -11.96
CA ASP A 47 -3.43 1.21 -12.12
C ASP A 47 -2.54 1.74 -10.99
N ASP A 48 -2.93 2.85 -10.36
CA ASP A 48 -2.25 3.41 -9.19
C ASP A 48 -2.37 2.47 -7.97
N ALA A 49 -3.57 1.92 -7.75
CA ALA A 49 -3.80 0.92 -6.72
C ALA A 49 -3.02 -0.37 -6.99
N LYS A 50 -2.93 -0.80 -8.26
CA LYS A 50 -2.14 -1.98 -8.66
C LYS A 50 -0.64 -1.78 -8.45
N ALA A 51 -0.12 -0.59 -8.78
CA ALA A 51 1.29 -0.25 -8.59
C ALA A 51 1.68 -0.34 -7.10
N LEU A 52 0.85 0.24 -6.22
CA LEU A 52 1.08 0.16 -4.78
C LEU A 52 0.99 -1.29 -4.28
N ARG A 53 -0.01 -2.05 -4.74
CA ARG A 53 -0.15 -3.47 -4.38
C ARG A 53 1.09 -4.28 -4.75
N GLY A 54 1.56 -4.16 -6.00
CA GLY A 54 2.74 -4.88 -6.48
C GLY A 54 4.01 -4.52 -5.71
N PHE A 55 4.18 -3.25 -5.36
CA PHE A 55 5.29 -2.82 -4.51
C PHE A 55 5.23 -3.47 -3.12
N LEU A 56 4.06 -3.47 -2.47
CA LEU A 56 3.90 -4.05 -1.13
C LEU A 56 4.11 -5.57 -1.13
N GLU A 57 3.59 -6.27 -2.14
CA GLU A 57 3.80 -7.72 -2.31
C GLU A 57 5.29 -8.06 -2.51
N TYR A 58 5.99 -7.31 -3.36
CA TYR A 58 7.44 -7.45 -3.54
C TYR A 58 8.20 -7.13 -2.25
N TYR A 59 7.83 -6.06 -1.55
CA TYR A 59 8.49 -5.63 -0.32
C TYR A 59 8.36 -6.67 0.79
N MET A 60 7.15 -7.22 1.02
CA MET A 60 6.93 -8.28 2.02
C MET A 60 7.68 -9.58 1.67
N THR A 61 7.82 -9.88 0.38
CA THR A 61 8.56 -11.07 -0.09
C THR A 61 10.07 -10.92 0.10
N THR A 62 10.62 -9.72 -0.15
CA THR A 62 12.06 -9.44 -0.06
C THR A 62 12.54 -9.03 1.34
N HIS A 63 11.63 -8.51 2.16
CA HIS A 63 11.86 -8.12 3.54
C HIS A 63 10.81 -8.81 4.42
N PRO A 64 10.91 -10.14 4.59
CA PRO A 64 10.01 -10.85 5.47
C PRO A 64 10.14 -10.26 6.87
N THR A 65 9.16 -9.47 7.29
CA THR A 65 9.00 -9.13 8.70
C THR A 65 8.91 -10.45 9.44
N LYS A 66 9.87 -10.72 10.33
CA LYS A 66 9.78 -11.84 11.26
C LYS A 66 8.46 -11.71 11.99
N THR A 67 7.48 -12.50 11.62
CA THR A 67 6.23 -12.65 12.36
C THR A 67 6.63 -13.23 13.71
N TYR A 68 6.73 -12.38 14.73
CA TYR A 68 6.77 -12.83 16.12
C TYR A 68 5.38 -13.40 16.42
N MET A 69 5.20 -14.71 16.22
CA MET A 69 4.11 -15.43 16.86
C MET A 69 4.50 -15.56 18.34
N PRO A 70 3.74 -14.99 19.29
CA PRO A 70 3.93 -15.33 20.69
C PRO A 70 3.64 -16.84 20.85
N ALA A 71 4.56 -17.53 21.53
CA ALA A 71 4.49 -18.95 21.85
C ALA A 71 3.30 -19.27 22.77
#